data_AF-A0A6A3K3Y6-F1
#
_entry.id   AF-A0A6A3K3Y6-F1
#
_cell.length_a   1.000
_cell.length_b   1.000
_cell.length_c   1.000
_cell.angle_alpha   90.00
_cell.angle_beta   90.00
_cell.angle_gamma   90.00
#
_symmetry.space_group_name_H-M   'P 1'
#
loop_
_entity.id
_entity.type
_entity.pdbx_description
1 polymer ?
#
loop_
_entity_poly.entity_id
_entity_poly.type
_entity_poly.pdbx_seq_one_letter_code
_entity_poly.pdbx_strand_id
1 'polypeptide(L)' 'MERDLKPWDLYSLGGAENPDRLDIMKEYFTRYRQLRGKKTNNAYTHDALQRSWCAFIRRWNAAGREGLSFTL' A
#
# COMPACT_ATOMS: atom_id res chain seq x y z
N MET A 1 7.84 14.05 13.82
CA MET A 1 8.36 14.38 12.48
C MET A 1 7.56 13.57 11.47
N GLU A 2 6.49 14.16 10.95
CA GLU A 2 5.79 13.63 9.77
C GLU A 2 6.75 13.84 8.61
N ARG A 3 7.55 12.81 8.30
CA ARG A 3 8.33 12.80 7.06
C ARG A 3 7.29 12.94 5.96
N ASP A 4 7.38 14.04 5.22
CA ASP A 4 6.59 14.30 4.02
C ASP A 4 6.92 13.19 3.01
N LEU A 5 6.25 12.05 3.18
CA LEU A 5 6.42 10.88 2.34
C LEU A 5 5.77 11.25 1.03
N LYS A 6 6.63 11.60 0.05
CA LYS A 6 6.26 11.87 -1.34
C LYS A 6 5.16 10.90 -1.79
N PRO A 7 4.15 11.34 -2.55
CA PRO A 7 3.23 10.42 -3.18
C PRO A 7 4.05 9.46 -4.06
N TRP A 8 4.10 8.19 -3.65
CA TRP A 8 4.80 7.17 -4.41
C TRP A 8 4.02 6.87 -5.67
N ASP A 9 4.73 6.63 -6.77
CA ASP A 9 4.09 6.19 -7.99
C ASP A 9 3.42 4.82 -7.77
N LEU A 10 2.43 4.51 -8.60
CA LEU A 10 1.73 3.24 -8.50
C LEU A 10 2.72 2.10 -8.74
N TYR A 11 2.79 1.15 -7.80
CA TYR A 11 3.77 0.04 -7.81
C TYR A 11 5.23 0.45 -7.54
N SER A 12 5.48 1.69 -7.13
CA SER A 12 6.81 2.06 -6.65
C SER A 12 7.05 1.52 -5.24
N LEU A 13 8.19 0.84 -5.05
CA LEU A 13 8.67 0.37 -3.75
C LEU A 13 9.58 1.37 -3.03
N GLY A 14 9.90 2.51 -3.66
CA GLY A 14 10.82 3.51 -3.09
C GLY A 14 10.35 4.11 -1.74
N GLY A 15 9.10 3.84 -1.35
CA GLY A 15 8.52 4.22 -0.08
C GLY A 15 8.45 3.15 1.00
N ALA A 16 8.60 1.88 0.63
CA ALA A 16 8.42 0.78 1.56
C ALA A 16 9.72 0.54 2.35
N GLU A 17 9.59 0.35 3.65
CA GLU A 17 10.67 -0.09 4.53
C GLU A 17 10.76 -1.62 4.44
N ASN A 18 11.91 -2.14 4.00
CA ASN A 18 12.14 -3.56 3.69
C ASN A 18 11.03 -4.18 2.83
N PRO A 19 10.84 -3.68 1.59
CA PRO A 19 9.83 -4.24 0.72
C PRO A 19 10.18 -5.67 0.36
N ASP A 20 9.15 -6.52 0.28
CA ASP A 20 9.27 -7.80 -0.42
C ASP A 20 9.36 -7.55 -1.94
N ARG A 21 9.42 -8.62 -2.73
CA ARG A 21 9.42 -8.53 -4.18
C ARG A 21 8.16 -7.80 -4.65
N LEU A 22 8.31 -7.06 -5.75
CA LEU A 22 7.22 -6.25 -6.29
C LEU A 22 5.96 -7.07 -6.60
N ASP A 23 6.13 -8.32 -7.05
CA ASP A 23 5.02 -9.25 -7.31
C ASP A 23 4.24 -9.59 -6.04
N ILE A 24 4.93 -9.91 -4.94
CA ILE A 24 4.34 -10.19 -3.63
C ILE A 24 3.64 -8.94 -3.07
N MET A 25 4.26 -7.76 -3.20
CA MET A 25 3.67 -6.49 -2.74
C MET A 25 2.39 -6.15 -3.51
N LYS A 26 2.32 -6.45 -4.81
CA LYS A 26 1.10 -6.31 -5.61
C LYS A 26 -0.01 -7.25 -5.17
N GLU A 27 0.34 -8.48 -4.78
CA GLU A 27 -0.63 -9.43 -4.25
C GLU A 27 -1.17 -8.96 -2.89
N TYR A 28 -0.30 -8.52 -1.98
CA TYR A 28 -0.72 -7.94 -0.70
C TYR A 28 -1.59 -6.71 -0.87
N PHE A 29 -1.26 -5.83 -1.81
CA PHE A 29 -2.09 -4.68 -2.15
C PHE A 29 -3.47 -5.09 -2.66
N THR A 30 -3.54 -6.12 -3.50
CA THR A 30 -4.81 -6.66 -4.00
C THR A 30 -5.66 -7.20 -2.85
N ARG A 31 -5.07 -7.96 -1.93
CA ARG A 31 -5.75 -8.47 -0.72
C ARG A 31 -6.19 -7.33 0.22
N TYR A 32 -5.31 -6.37 0.46
CA TYR A 32 -5.60 -5.16 1.25
C TYR A 32 -6.79 -4.40 0.66
N ARG A 33 -6.84 -4.28 -0.67
CA ARG A 33 -7.94 -3.64 -1.38
C ARG A 33 -9.23 -4.46 -1.31
N GLN A 34 -9.16 -5.78 -1.38
CA GLN A 34 -10.33 -6.66 -1.19
C GLN A 34 -10.90 -6.55 0.23
N LEU A 35 -10.05 -6.53 1.26
CA LEU A 35 -10.46 -6.38 2.67
C LEU A 35 -11.08 -5.01 2.96
N ARG A 36 -10.55 -3.94 2.35
CA ARG A 36 -11.10 -2.57 2.45
C ARG A 36 -12.31 -2.35 1.53
N GLY A 37 -12.58 -3.29 0.63
CA GLY A 37 -13.54 -3.16 -0.46
C GLY A 37 -14.99 -3.37 -0.03
N LYS A 38 -15.61 -2.34 0.55
CA LYS A 38 -17.05 -2.11 0.31
C LYS A 38 -17.24 -2.00 -1.22
N LYS A 39 -18.11 -2.84 -1.80
CA LYS A 39 -18.50 -2.88 -3.22
C LYS A 39 -18.33 -1.52 -3.89
N THR A 40 -17.28 -1.32 -4.69
CA THR A 40 -17.09 -0.04 -5.39
C THR A 40 -16.66 -0.26 -6.82
N ASN A 41 -17.53 0.27 -7.67
CA ASN A 41 -17.56 0.34 -9.11
C ASN A 41 -16.19 0.41 -9.82
N ASN A 42 -16.17 -0.20 -11.00
CA ASN A 42 -15.07 -0.36 -11.97
C ASN A 42 -14.39 0.94 -12.47
N ALA A 43 -14.66 2.10 -11.88
CA ALA A 43 -14.12 3.39 -12.30
C ALA A 43 -13.12 3.93 -11.27
N TYR A 44 -12.03 3.20 -11.03
CA TYR A 44 -10.92 3.74 -10.24
C TYR A 44 -9.99 4.48 -11.19
N THR A 45 -9.99 5.82 -11.09
CA THR A 45 -9.00 6.66 -11.77
C THR A 45 -7.60 6.31 -11.28
N HIS A 46 -6.59 6.54 -12.12
CA HIS A 46 -5.18 6.30 -11.79
C HIS A 46 -4.79 6.94 -10.44
N ASP A 47 -5.31 8.14 -10.16
CA ASP A 47 -5.14 8.87 -8.90
C ASP A 47 -5.68 8.10 -7.69
N ALA A 48 -6.87 7.50 -7.79
CA ALA A 48 -7.46 6.72 -6.69
C ALA A 48 -6.66 5.45 -6.39
N LEU A 49 -6.10 4.82 -7.43
CA LEU A 49 -5.26 3.63 -7.28
C LEU A 49 -3.90 4.00 -6.65
N GLN A 50 -3.30 5.11 -7.08
CA GLN A 50 -2.05 5.63 -6.50
C GLN A 50 -2.21 6.04 -5.04
N ARG A 51 -3.31 6.72 -4.67
CA ARG A 51 -3.63 7.05 -3.27
C ARG A 51 -3.79 5.80 -2.41
N SER A 52 -4.45 4.78 -2.94
CA SER A 52 -4.62 3.50 -2.25
C SER A 52 -3.29 2.79 -2.05
N TRP A 53 -2.41 2.80 -3.06
CA TRP A 53 -1.04 2.28 -2.97
C TRP A 53 -0.24 3.03 -1.90
N CYS A 54 -0.34 4.36 -1.86
CA CYS A 54 0.32 5.15 -0.81
C CYS A 54 -0.16 4.77 0.59
N ALA A 55 -1.48 4.64 0.79
CA ALA A 55 -2.02 4.22 2.07
C ALA A 55 -1.54 2.82 2.48
N PHE A 56 -1.43 1.90 1.51
CA PHE A 56 -0.88 0.56 1.72
C PHE A 56 0.58 0.62 2.19
N ILE A 57 1.45 1.36 1.50
CA ILE A 57 2.88 1.49 1.86
C ILE A 57 3.05 2.13 3.25
N ARG A 58 2.24 3.15 3.59
CA ARG A 58 2.25 3.72 4.95
C ARG A 58 1.90 2.70 6.01
N ARG A 59 0.88 1.87 5.76
CA ARG A 59 0.47 0.81 6.69
C ARG A 59 1.51 -0.29 6.78
N TRP A 60 2.16 -0.65 5.67
CA TRP A 60 3.28 -1.60 5.63
C TRP A 60 4.43 -1.12 6.52
N ASN A 61 4.85 0.12 6.33
CA ASN A 61 5.92 0.72 7.12
C ASN A 61 5.56 0.82 8.61
N ALA A 62 4.32 1.19 8.92
CA ALA A 62 3.85 1.23 10.31
C ALA A 62 3.90 -0.17 10.95
N ALA A 63 3.33 -1.18 10.27
CA ALA A 63 3.34 -2.56 10.76
C ALA A 63 4.77 -3.09 10.96
N GLY A 64 5.66 -2.83 9.99
CA GLY A 64 7.08 -3.20 10.09
C GLY A 64 7.81 -2.52 11.25
N ARG A 65 7.52 -1.25 11.54
CA ARG A 65 8.08 -0.54 12.71
C ARG A 65 7.51 -1.03 14.04
N GLU A 66 6.27 -1.48 14.05
CA GLU A 66 5.60 -2.05 15.23
C GLU A 66 5.95 -3.53 15.45
N GLY A 67 6.73 -4.16 14.55
CA GLY A 67 7.02 -5.60 14.60
C GLY A 67 5.79 -6.47 14.33
N LEU A 68 4.72 -5.89 13.78
CA LEU A 68 3.48 -6.56 13.46
C LEU A 68 3.57 -7.15 12.06
N SER A 69 3.11 -8.39 11.90
CA SER A 69 2.94 -8.95 10.56
C SER A 69 1.84 -8.20 9.84
N PHE A 70 2.13 -7.69 8.64
CA PHE A 70 1.13 -7.04 7.79
C PHE A 70 -0.03 -7.99 7.40
N THR A 71 0.14 -9.30 7.59
CA THR A 71 -0.80 -10.37 7.22
C THR A 71 -1.75 -10.83 8.32
N LEU A 72 -1.68 -10.25 9.53
CA LEU A 72 -2.57 -10.59 10.66
C LEU A 72 -3.62 -9.51 10.94
#